data_AF-A0A9W9SQ84-F1
#
_entry.id   AF-A0A9W9SQ84-F1
#
_cell.length_a   1.000
_cell.length_b   1.000
_cell.length_c   1.000
_cell.angle_alpha   90.00
_cell.angle_beta   90.00
_cell.angle_gamma   90.00
#
_symmetry.space_group_name_H-M   'P 1'
#
loop_
_entity.id
_entity.type
_entity.pdbx_description
1 polymer ?
#
loop_
_entity_poly.entity_id
_entity_poly.type
_entity_poly.pdbx_seq_one_letter_code
_entity_poly.pdbx_strand_id
1 'polypeptide(L)'
;MQSPILLNPSSPAVSYVRGHGPDSHKPLLDDEFEANVHAEVKNLRAKINASDRFLVLSPHEPFDTSSDYYTSSVEQNLALIADGQRFTSSPVNYYLVFSYLKSQIQDLAPKSNRNSVETTEQFYIKHVDDKGDHLMVADELNIIGIIDWQMARVVPASEAFGPSLATAEMSDIYDGVSSLTIHDHELARFLKAKGAAELADIMSKDEKLRRFFCLDVDFPWDETLLLIRGIWTAFGIERNTDWKAWKMDMLDQNIHDRRLKQIIDRFGEGP
;
A
#
# COMPACT_ATOMS: atom_id res chain seq x y z
N MET A 1 -29.99 -4.96 -29.34
CA MET A 1 -29.81 -4.36 -30.68
C MET A 1 -28.62 -3.43 -30.60
N GLN A 2 -27.50 -3.88 -31.17
CA GLN A 2 -26.26 -3.12 -31.27
C GLN A 2 -26.38 -2.12 -32.42
N SER A 3 -26.06 -0.85 -32.17
CA SER A 3 -25.82 0.15 -33.22
C SER A 3 -24.32 0.47 -33.26
N PRO A 4 -23.67 0.50 -34.43
CA PRO A 4 -22.22 0.60 -34.52
C PRO A 4 -21.72 2.05 -34.42
N ILE A 5 -20.57 2.19 -33.79
CA ILE A 5 -19.77 3.42 -33.71
C ILE A 5 -19.13 3.69 -35.07
N LEU A 6 -19.44 4.85 -35.66
CA LEU A 6 -18.79 5.40 -36.85
C LEU A 6 -17.39 5.92 -36.50
N LEU A 7 -16.36 5.22 -36.96
CA LEU A 7 -14.98 5.73 -36.97
C LEU A 7 -14.79 6.61 -38.21
N ASN A 8 -14.40 7.86 -37.97
CA ASN A 8 -14.11 8.88 -38.97
C ASN A 8 -12.61 8.82 -39.34
N PRO A 9 -12.21 8.41 -40.57
CA PRO A 9 -10.81 8.33 -40.94
C PRO A 9 -10.40 9.64 -41.63
N SER A 10 -9.83 10.56 -40.85
CA SER A 10 -9.11 11.72 -41.39
C SER A 10 -7.61 11.43 -41.37
N SER A 11 -7.12 10.65 -42.33
CA SER A 11 -5.70 10.61 -42.69
C SER A 11 -5.55 11.17 -44.11
N PRO A 12 -4.57 12.06 -44.37
CA PRO A 12 -4.34 12.57 -45.71
C PRO A 12 -3.76 11.48 -46.62
N ALA A 13 -4.36 11.32 -47.80
CA ALA A 13 -3.90 10.40 -48.83
C ALA A 13 -2.55 10.86 -49.39
N VAL A 14 -1.51 10.03 -49.22
CA VAL A 14 -0.22 10.18 -49.92
C VAL A 14 -0.37 9.57 -51.31
N SER A 15 -0.47 10.40 -52.34
CA SER A 15 -0.48 9.97 -53.74
C SER A 15 0.94 9.63 -54.21
N TYR A 16 1.21 8.36 -54.52
CA TYR A 16 2.46 7.91 -55.12
C TYR A 16 2.38 8.03 -56.66
N VAL A 17 3.05 9.02 -57.24
CA VAL A 17 3.26 9.09 -58.70
C VAL A 17 4.58 8.40 -59.03
N ARG A 18 4.52 7.43 -59.95
CA ARG A 18 5.63 6.58 -60.39
C ARG A 18 6.47 7.33 -61.44
N GLY A 19 7.71 7.68 -61.11
CA GLY A 19 8.72 8.19 -62.04
C GLY A 19 9.99 7.32 -61.95
N HIS A 20 10.45 6.81 -63.10
CA HIS A 20 11.68 6.03 -63.23
C HIS A 20 12.90 6.95 -63.34
N GLY A 21 13.92 6.69 -62.51
CA GLY A 21 15.28 7.17 -62.64
C GLY A 21 16.19 6.40 -61.66
N PRO A 22 17.38 5.92 -62.06
CA PRO A 22 18.26 5.17 -61.19
C PRO A 22 19.19 6.15 -60.47
N ASP A 23 18.90 6.48 -59.21
CA ASP A 23 19.93 7.03 -58.34
C ASP A 23 19.60 6.74 -56.86
N SER A 24 20.67 6.42 -56.16
CA SER A 24 20.77 6.00 -54.77
C SER A 24 20.10 6.96 -53.78
N HIS A 25 19.18 6.48 -52.95
CA HIS A 25 18.98 7.01 -51.60
C HIS A 25 18.40 5.94 -50.67
N LYS A 26 19.17 5.55 -49.65
CA LYS A 26 18.63 4.94 -48.43
C LYS A 26 17.66 5.93 -47.79
N PRO A 27 16.49 5.52 -47.26
CA PRO A 27 15.74 6.40 -46.40
C PRO A 27 16.51 6.52 -45.08
N LEU A 28 17.09 7.69 -44.82
CA LEU A 28 17.42 8.11 -43.47
C LEU A 28 16.09 8.20 -42.73
N LEU A 29 15.87 7.35 -41.73
CA LEU A 29 14.84 7.65 -40.74
C LEU A 29 15.24 9.00 -40.13
N ASP A 30 14.33 9.95 -40.22
CA ASP A 30 14.51 11.30 -39.67
C ASP A 30 14.82 11.18 -38.17
N ASP A 31 15.93 11.78 -37.71
CA ASP A 31 16.34 11.75 -36.30
C ASP A 31 15.21 12.28 -35.40
N GLU A 32 14.35 13.16 -35.93
CA GLU A 32 13.16 13.67 -35.25
C GLU A 32 12.09 12.58 -35.05
N PHE A 33 11.90 11.67 -36.01
CA PHE A 33 10.96 10.55 -35.88
C PHE A 33 11.42 9.56 -34.81
N GLU A 34 12.70 9.20 -34.80
CA GLU A 34 13.29 8.32 -33.78
C GLU A 34 13.23 8.97 -32.38
N ALA A 35 13.50 10.26 -32.27
CA ALA A 35 13.37 11.00 -31.01
C ALA A 35 11.92 10.99 -30.48
N ASN A 36 10.94 11.18 -31.36
CA ASN A 36 9.52 11.18 -31.01
C ASN A 36 9.05 9.79 -30.56
N VAL A 37 9.45 8.73 -31.27
CA VAL A 37 9.15 7.34 -30.86
C VAL A 37 9.79 7.02 -29.51
N HIS A 38 11.03 7.42 -29.27
CA HIS A 38 11.68 7.21 -27.99
C HIS A 38 11.00 7.96 -26.85
N ALA A 39 10.57 9.21 -27.07
CA ALA A 39 9.82 9.99 -26.09
C ALA A 39 8.47 9.34 -25.75
N GLU A 40 7.75 8.85 -26.76
CA GLU A 40 6.45 8.20 -26.59
C GLU A 40 6.57 6.84 -25.88
N VAL A 41 7.56 6.02 -26.25
CA VAL A 41 7.86 4.76 -25.56
C VAL A 41 8.26 5.01 -24.11
N LYS A 42 9.03 6.07 -23.83
CA LYS A 42 9.39 6.46 -22.46
C LYS A 42 8.16 6.89 -21.65
N ASN A 43 7.24 7.63 -22.26
CA ASN A 43 6.00 8.06 -21.64
C ASN A 43 5.04 6.87 -21.38
N LEU A 44 4.91 5.95 -22.34
CA LEU A 44 4.16 4.71 -22.18
C LEU A 44 4.73 3.82 -21.08
N ARG A 45 6.06 3.66 -21.01
CA ARG A 45 6.73 2.94 -19.93
C ARG A 45 6.49 3.61 -18.57
N ALA A 46 6.53 4.94 -18.50
CA ALA A 46 6.22 5.66 -17.26
C ALA A 46 4.77 5.45 -16.82
N LYS A 47 3.81 5.47 -17.76
CA LYS A 47 2.39 5.19 -17.49
C LYS A 47 2.14 3.74 -17.07
N ILE A 48 2.77 2.77 -17.72
CA ILE A 48 2.68 1.34 -17.37
C ILE A 48 3.28 1.10 -15.97
N ASN A 49 4.46 1.65 -15.70
CA ASN A 49 5.10 1.55 -14.39
C ASN A 49 4.29 2.26 -13.27
N ALA A 50 3.51 3.28 -13.60
CA ALA A 50 2.58 3.91 -12.65
C ALA A 50 1.33 3.03 -12.41
N SER A 51 0.85 2.32 -13.45
CA SER A 51 -0.31 1.41 -13.36
C SER A 51 0.00 0.14 -12.56
N ASP A 52 1.19 -0.46 -12.69
CA ASP A 52 1.57 -1.69 -11.97
C ASP A 52 1.82 -1.47 -10.47
N ARG A 53 2.03 -0.22 -10.04
CA ARG A 53 2.20 0.15 -8.62
C ARG A 53 0.88 0.22 -7.85
N PHE A 54 -0.26 0.07 -8.52
CA PHE A 54 -1.56 0.16 -7.88
C PHE A 54 -1.85 -1.05 -6.98
N LEU A 55 -1.36 -2.23 -7.38
CA LEU A 55 -1.61 -3.48 -6.67
C LEU A 55 -0.36 -3.97 -5.92
N VAL A 56 0.84 -3.93 -6.51
CA VAL A 56 2.02 -4.50 -5.84
C VAL A 56 2.78 -3.41 -5.07
N LEU A 57 2.48 -3.27 -3.78
CA LEU A 57 3.47 -2.74 -2.84
C LEU A 57 4.63 -3.75 -2.83
N SER A 58 5.65 -3.48 -3.65
CA SER A 58 6.94 -4.16 -3.65
C SER A 58 7.93 -3.44 -2.74
N PRO A 59 7.96 -3.72 -1.43
CA PRO A 59 9.15 -3.47 -0.63
C PRO A 59 10.34 -4.12 -1.35
N HIS A 60 11.36 -3.34 -1.69
CA HIS A 60 12.50 -3.85 -2.43
C HIS A 60 13.41 -4.64 -1.48
N GLU A 61 13.64 -5.91 -1.84
CA GLU A 61 14.57 -6.86 -1.21
C GLU A 61 14.10 -7.53 0.10
N PRO A 62 14.59 -8.74 0.44
CA PRO A 62 14.44 -9.27 1.79
C PRO A 62 15.04 -8.28 2.80
N PHE A 63 14.33 -8.03 3.89
CA PHE A 63 14.76 -7.10 4.92
C PHE A 63 15.49 -7.86 6.02
N ASP A 64 16.53 -7.23 6.57
CA ASP A 64 17.24 -7.76 7.73
C ASP A 64 16.48 -7.46 9.04
N THR A 65 15.63 -6.43 9.05
CA THR A 65 14.87 -6.00 10.23
C THR A 65 13.42 -5.62 9.89
N SER A 66 12.50 -5.82 10.83
CA SER A 66 11.11 -5.36 10.72
C SER A 66 11.01 -3.84 10.60
N SER A 67 11.91 -3.09 11.24
CA SER A 67 11.96 -1.63 11.10
C SER A 67 12.19 -1.22 9.64
N ASP A 68 13.11 -1.89 8.94
CA ASP A 68 13.37 -1.61 7.52
C ASP A 68 12.18 -2.02 6.65
N TYR A 69 11.56 -3.16 6.95
CA TYR A 69 10.35 -3.63 6.27
C TYR A 69 9.19 -2.62 6.39
N TYR A 70 8.85 -2.19 7.61
CA TYR A 70 7.76 -1.22 7.83
C TYR A 70 8.11 0.15 7.27
N THR A 71 9.39 0.58 7.34
CA THR A 71 9.85 1.84 6.76
C THR A 71 9.69 1.81 5.24
N SER A 72 10.09 0.72 4.59
CA SER A 72 9.96 0.55 3.14
C SER A 72 8.49 0.63 2.69
N SER A 73 7.58 -0.03 3.41
CA SER A 73 6.14 0.04 3.13
C SER A 73 5.57 1.47 3.23
N VAL A 74 5.92 2.20 4.29
CA VAL A 74 5.44 3.57 4.50
C VAL A 74 6.06 4.54 3.49
N GLU A 75 7.36 4.44 3.22
CA GLU A 75 8.04 5.27 2.22
C GLU A 75 7.48 5.07 0.82
N GLN A 76 7.13 3.82 0.48
CA GLN A 76 6.47 3.54 -0.80
C GLN A 76 5.12 4.27 -0.90
N ASN A 77 4.30 4.24 0.14
CA ASN A 77 3.04 4.98 0.17
C ASN A 77 3.25 6.50 0.09
N LEU A 78 4.18 7.06 0.87
CA LEU A 78 4.54 8.48 0.80
C LEU A 78 4.99 8.90 -0.60
N ALA A 79 5.79 8.09 -1.28
CA ALA A 79 6.22 8.35 -2.65
C ALA A 79 5.04 8.30 -3.66
N LEU A 80 4.16 7.31 -3.55
CA LEU A 80 2.98 7.20 -4.41
C LEU A 80 1.99 8.36 -4.23
N ILE A 81 1.81 8.82 -2.99
CA ILE A 81 1.01 10.01 -2.69
C ILE A 81 1.66 11.26 -3.28
N ALA A 82 2.98 11.42 -3.10
CA ALA A 82 3.73 12.57 -3.63
C ALA A 82 3.65 12.66 -5.17
N ASP A 83 3.68 11.52 -5.85
CA ASP A 83 3.51 11.45 -7.30
C ASP A 83 2.05 11.71 -7.75
N GLY A 84 1.09 11.67 -6.83
CA GLY A 84 -0.34 11.79 -7.11
C GLY A 84 -0.97 10.51 -7.67
N GLN A 85 -0.41 9.35 -7.34
CA GLN A 85 -0.86 8.03 -7.80
C GLN A 85 -1.83 7.36 -6.81
N ARG A 86 -1.81 7.77 -5.53
CA ARG A 86 -2.65 7.20 -4.48
C ARG A 86 -3.27 8.32 -3.64
N PHE A 87 -4.47 8.09 -3.11
CA PHE A 87 -5.19 9.00 -2.22
C PHE A 87 -5.38 10.42 -2.79
N THR A 88 -5.75 10.48 -4.07
CA THR A 88 -5.84 11.73 -4.83
C THR A 88 -6.92 12.68 -4.34
N SER A 89 -7.90 12.19 -3.58
CA SER A 89 -8.97 13.02 -3.02
C SER A 89 -8.47 13.97 -1.91
N SER A 90 -7.52 13.50 -1.09
CA SER A 90 -7.02 14.19 0.11
C SER A 90 -5.52 13.93 0.34
N PRO A 91 -4.63 14.17 -0.65
CA PRO A 91 -3.27 13.67 -0.64
C PRO A 91 -2.42 14.23 0.51
N VAL A 92 -2.62 15.51 0.89
CA VAL A 92 -1.94 16.11 2.05
C VAL A 92 -2.32 15.38 3.34
N ASN A 93 -3.60 15.11 3.55
CA ASN A 93 -4.08 14.45 4.77
C ASN A 93 -3.50 13.05 4.92
N TYR A 94 -3.55 12.24 3.85
CA TYR A 94 -2.94 10.91 3.86
C TYR A 94 -1.42 10.98 4.01
N TYR A 95 -0.74 11.93 3.36
CA TYR A 95 0.71 12.10 3.52
C TYR A 95 1.08 12.33 4.99
N LEU A 96 0.35 13.21 5.70
CA LEU A 96 0.59 13.46 7.12
C LEU A 96 0.33 12.22 7.98
N VAL A 97 -0.72 11.44 7.69
CA VAL A 97 -1.00 10.18 8.40
C VAL A 97 0.12 9.16 8.19
N PHE A 98 0.60 8.98 6.95
CA PHE A 98 1.74 8.10 6.69
C PHE A 98 3.04 8.62 7.31
N SER A 99 3.28 9.94 7.35
CA SER A 99 4.40 10.53 8.10
C SER A 99 4.30 10.24 9.59
N TYR A 100 3.09 10.30 10.16
CA TYR A 100 2.84 9.89 11.54
C TYR A 100 3.15 8.40 11.73
N LEU A 101 2.60 7.50 10.91
CA LEU A 101 2.88 6.06 10.98
C LEU A 101 4.37 5.76 10.88
N LYS A 102 5.12 6.47 10.02
CA LYS A 102 6.58 6.38 9.92
C LYS A 102 7.26 6.65 11.27
N SER A 103 6.80 7.66 12.00
CA SER A 103 7.35 7.99 13.32
C SER A 103 7.05 6.92 14.39
N GLN A 104 6.03 6.09 14.18
CA GLN A 104 5.63 5.02 15.11
C GLN A 104 6.33 3.67 14.85
N ILE A 105 7.17 3.55 13.81
CA ILE A 105 7.78 2.27 13.43
C ILE A 105 8.61 1.64 14.56
N GLN A 106 9.28 2.47 15.37
CA GLN A 106 10.08 1.98 16.51
C GLN A 106 9.22 1.32 17.60
N ASP A 107 7.93 1.65 17.68
CA ASP A 107 6.99 1.01 18.61
C ASP A 107 6.44 -0.32 18.07
N LEU A 108 6.56 -0.56 16.76
CA LEU A 108 6.12 -1.78 16.07
C LEU A 108 7.23 -2.83 15.99
N ALA A 109 8.47 -2.39 15.80
CA ALA A 109 9.61 -3.27 15.71
C ALA A 109 9.89 -3.97 17.07
N PRO A 110 10.34 -5.23 17.09
CA PRO A 110 10.80 -5.87 18.31
C PRO A 110 11.89 -5.04 18.98
N LYS A 111 11.78 -4.84 20.29
CA LYS A 111 12.84 -4.18 21.06
C LYS A 111 14.03 -5.14 21.15
N SER A 112 15.13 -4.83 20.46
CA SER A 112 16.36 -5.62 20.56
C SER A 112 16.81 -5.70 22.01
N ASN A 113 16.83 -6.91 22.56
CA ASN A 113 17.33 -7.16 23.90
C ASN A 113 18.86 -7.11 23.82
N ARG A 114 19.47 -6.01 24.29
CA ARG A 114 20.93 -5.75 24.22
C ARG A 114 21.83 -6.86 24.80
N ASN A 115 21.26 -7.85 25.48
CA ASN A 115 21.96 -8.91 26.21
C ASN A 115 21.86 -10.30 25.57
N SER A 116 21.14 -10.47 24.45
CA SER A 116 21.09 -11.75 23.71
C SER A 116 22.02 -11.68 22.49
N VAL A 117 22.87 -12.69 22.33
CA VAL A 117 23.66 -12.93 21.10
C VAL A 117 22.75 -12.74 19.89
N GLU A 118 23.17 -11.88 18.96
CA GLU A 118 22.45 -11.48 17.74
C GLU A 118 21.80 -12.69 17.08
N THR A 119 20.49 -12.86 17.33
CA THR A 119 19.65 -13.71 16.51
C THR A 119 19.06 -12.79 15.47
N THR A 120 19.42 -13.02 14.20
CA THR A 120 18.79 -12.36 13.06
C THR A 120 17.27 -12.47 13.20
N GLU A 121 16.56 -11.37 12.95
CA GLU A 121 15.10 -11.36 13.03
C GLU A 121 14.51 -12.39 12.06
N GLN A 122 13.47 -13.11 12.51
CA GLN A 122 12.83 -14.14 11.71
C GLN A 122 11.70 -13.57 10.87
N PHE A 123 11.65 -13.98 9.60
CA PHE A 123 10.62 -13.61 8.65
C PHE A 123 9.88 -14.83 8.13
N TYR A 124 8.62 -14.63 7.75
CA TYR A 124 7.68 -15.67 7.36
C TYR A 124 6.91 -15.28 6.11
N ILE A 125 6.46 -16.26 5.34
CA ILE A 125 5.57 -16.02 4.20
C ILE A 125 4.16 -15.74 4.72
N LYS A 126 3.54 -14.64 4.29
CA LYS A 126 2.16 -14.27 4.58
C LYS A 126 1.38 -14.03 3.28
N HIS A 127 0.13 -14.50 3.21
CA HIS A 127 -0.77 -14.31 2.06
C HIS A 127 -1.17 -12.84 1.81
N VAL A 128 -1.15 -12.02 2.87
CA VAL A 128 -1.45 -10.58 2.98
C VAL A 128 -2.87 -10.14 2.60
N ASP A 129 -3.57 -10.83 1.69
CA ASP A 129 -5.03 -10.67 1.52
C ASP A 129 -5.76 -11.56 2.52
N ASP A 130 -5.57 -11.28 3.82
CA ASP A 130 -5.91 -12.19 4.91
C ASP A 130 -7.36 -12.06 5.40
N LYS A 131 -8.31 -11.72 4.50
CA LYS A 131 -9.76 -11.55 4.77
C LYS A 131 -10.55 -12.86 4.84
N GLY A 132 -9.95 -13.96 4.39
CA GLY A 132 -10.48 -15.33 4.51
C GLY A 132 -11.23 -15.86 3.29
N ASP A 133 -11.56 -15.01 2.31
CA ASP A 133 -12.18 -15.39 1.04
C ASP A 133 -11.26 -16.19 0.09
N HIS A 134 -9.95 -16.12 0.31
CA HIS A 134 -8.93 -16.94 -0.35
C HIS A 134 -8.84 -18.41 0.16
N LEU A 135 -9.66 -18.80 1.15
CA LEU A 135 -9.69 -20.15 1.69
C LEU A 135 -10.77 -21.01 1.02
N MET A 136 -10.35 -22.12 0.42
CA MET A 136 -11.26 -23.13 -0.10
C MET A 136 -11.61 -24.15 0.99
N VAL A 137 -12.90 -24.43 1.16
CA VAL A 137 -13.40 -25.38 2.16
C VAL A 137 -14.18 -26.53 1.51
N ALA A 138 -14.07 -27.72 2.10
CA ALA A 138 -14.95 -28.86 1.81
C ALA A 138 -16.29 -28.75 2.56
N ASP A 139 -17.19 -29.70 2.33
CA ASP A 139 -18.54 -29.72 2.94
C ASP A 139 -18.50 -29.69 4.48
N GLU A 140 -17.52 -30.33 5.11
CA GLU A 140 -17.33 -30.30 6.57
C GLU A 140 -16.53 -29.08 7.08
N LEU A 141 -16.35 -28.05 6.25
CA LEU A 141 -15.57 -26.83 6.54
C LEU A 141 -14.07 -27.06 6.78
N ASN A 142 -13.54 -28.21 6.34
CA ASN A 142 -12.10 -28.44 6.31
C ASN A 142 -11.47 -27.58 5.21
N ILE A 143 -10.39 -26.86 5.54
CA ILE A 143 -9.62 -26.11 4.54
C ILE A 143 -8.93 -27.11 3.59
N ILE A 144 -9.26 -27.06 2.31
CA ILE A 144 -8.71 -27.93 1.25
C ILE A 144 -7.77 -27.20 0.29
N GLY A 145 -7.73 -25.88 0.36
CA GLY A 145 -6.87 -25.06 -0.50
C GLY A 145 -6.76 -23.63 0.00
N ILE A 146 -5.63 -23.01 -0.36
CA ILE A 146 -5.35 -21.59 -0.16
C ILE A 146 -4.90 -21.08 -1.53
N ILE A 147 -5.66 -20.17 -2.13
CA ILE A 147 -5.43 -19.63 -3.48
C ILE A 147 -5.01 -18.17 -3.42
N ASP A 148 -4.77 -17.52 -4.58
CA ASP A 148 -4.48 -16.08 -4.71
C ASP A 148 -3.16 -15.56 -4.11
N TRP A 149 -2.13 -16.42 -4.03
CA TRP A 149 -0.78 -16.12 -3.54
C TRP A 149 0.03 -15.05 -4.31
N GLN A 150 -0.53 -14.40 -5.33
CA GLN A 150 0.16 -13.42 -6.17
C GLN A 150 0.67 -12.18 -5.40
N MET A 151 0.09 -11.93 -4.23
CA MET A 151 0.45 -10.81 -3.35
C MET A 151 1.29 -11.23 -2.15
N ALA A 152 1.62 -12.53 -2.01
CA ALA A 152 2.28 -13.03 -0.82
C ALA A 152 3.63 -12.35 -0.57
N ARG A 153 3.93 -12.09 0.71
CA ARG A 153 5.14 -11.37 1.13
C ARG A 153 5.89 -12.13 2.21
N VAL A 154 7.19 -11.87 2.29
CA VAL A 154 8.02 -12.25 3.43
C VAL A 154 7.95 -11.11 4.45
N VAL A 155 7.41 -11.39 5.64
CA VAL A 155 7.05 -10.38 6.65
C VAL A 155 7.57 -10.78 8.04
N PRO A 156 7.78 -9.81 8.96
CA PRO A 156 8.17 -10.12 10.34
C PRO A 156 7.14 -10.99 11.07
N ALA A 157 7.59 -11.69 12.11
CA ALA A 157 6.73 -12.56 12.95
C ALA A 157 5.46 -11.84 13.45
N SER A 158 5.59 -10.58 13.84
CA SER A 158 4.49 -9.78 14.38
C SER A 158 3.38 -9.51 13.36
N GLU A 159 3.71 -9.36 12.07
CA GLU A 159 2.69 -9.25 11.02
C GLU A 159 2.16 -10.61 10.58
N ALA A 160 3.02 -11.63 10.52
CA ALA A 160 2.66 -12.97 10.08
C ALA A 160 1.66 -13.66 11.02
N PHE A 161 1.83 -13.48 12.32
CA PHE A 161 1.07 -14.18 13.36
C PHE A 161 0.26 -13.23 14.26
N GLY A 162 0.26 -11.93 13.96
CA GLY A 162 -0.59 -10.97 14.63
C GLY A 162 -2.05 -11.03 14.17
N PRO A 163 -2.92 -10.22 14.78
CA PRO A 163 -4.31 -10.08 14.37
C PRO A 163 -4.45 -9.73 12.87
N SER A 164 -5.29 -10.48 12.13
CA SER A 164 -5.52 -10.33 10.68
C SER A 164 -6.92 -9.78 10.37
N LEU A 165 -7.27 -9.54 9.11
CA LEU A 165 -8.64 -9.16 8.74
C LEU A 165 -9.64 -10.31 8.94
N ALA A 166 -9.22 -11.58 8.79
CA ALA A 166 -10.08 -12.74 9.02
C ALA A 166 -10.59 -12.87 10.47
N THR A 167 -9.87 -12.31 11.44
CA THR A 167 -10.29 -12.28 12.86
C THR A 167 -10.81 -10.90 13.29
N ALA A 168 -10.93 -9.94 12.37
CA ALA A 168 -11.41 -8.59 12.67
C ALA A 168 -12.94 -8.50 12.64
N GLU A 169 -13.49 -7.58 13.44
CA GLU A 169 -14.87 -7.11 13.29
C GLU A 169 -14.87 -5.93 12.31
N MET A 170 -15.31 -6.16 11.06
CA MET A 170 -15.16 -5.15 10.01
C MET A 170 -15.91 -3.85 10.32
N SER A 171 -17.07 -3.93 11.00
CA SER A 171 -17.77 -2.73 11.47
C SER A 171 -16.89 -1.91 12.41
N ASP A 172 -16.20 -2.56 13.35
CA ASP A 172 -15.32 -1.88 14.30
C ASP A 172 -14.11 -1.27 13.59
N ILE A 173 -13.60 -1.93 12.54
CA ILE A 173 -12.56 -1.35 11.69
C ILE A 173 -13.03 -0.03 11.09
N TYR A 174 -14.16 -0.04 10.37
CA TYR A 174 -14.68 1.13 9.66
C TYR A 174 -15.23 2.21 10.59
N ASP A 175 -15.74 1.84 11.76
CA ASP A 175 -16.18 2.76 12.80
C ASP A 175 -15.00 3.30 13.63
N GLY A 176 -13.75 2.92 13.32
CA GLY A 176 -12.56 3.39 14.01
C GLY A 176 -12.45 2.90 15.46
N VAL A 177 -13.18 1.86 15.85
CA VAL A 177 -13.14 1.25 17.18
C VAL A 177 -11.93 0.34 17.24
N SER A 178 -10.97 0.66 18.11
CA SER A 178 -9.73 -0.11 18.23
C SER A 178 -9.76 -1.05 19.43
N SER A 179 -9.70 -2.35 19.16
CA SER A 179 -9.59 -3.43 20.14
C SER A 179 -9.25 -4.76 19.48
N LEU A 180 -8.65 -5.67 20.26
CA LEU A 180 -8.62 -7.09 19.90
C LEU A 180 -10.04 -7.66 19.96
N THR A 181 -10.36 -8.55 19.02
CA THR A 181 -11.68 -9.18 18.94
C THR A 181 -11.75 -10.45 19.78
N ILE A 182 -12.96 -11.00 19.94
CA ILE A 182 -13.14 -12.32 20.52
C ILE A 182 -12.41 -13.40 19.70
N HIS A 183 -12.37 -13.26 18.37
CA HIS A 183 -11.74 -14.19 17.46
C HIS A 183 -10.20 -14.14 17.54
N ASP A 184 -9.60 -12.96 17.77
CA ASP A 184 -8.17 -12.81 18.07
C ASP A 184 -7.80 -13.64 19.31
N HIS A 185 -8.58 -13.48 20.37
CA HIS A 185 -8.37 -14.21 21.62
C HIS A 185 -8.66 -15.70 21.52
N GLU A 186 -9.63 -16.12 20.70
CA GLU A 186 -9.90 -17.53 20.40
C GLU A 186 -8.74 -18.19 19.68
N LEU A 187 -8.24 -17.55 18.62
CA LEU A 187 -7.11 -18.08 17.87
C LEU A 187 -5.84 -18.15 18.72
N ALA A 188 -5.57 -17.14 19.55
CA ALA A 188 -4.48 -17.19 20.53
C ALA A 188 -4.63 -18.38 21.51
N ARG A 189 -5.85 -18.64 22.02
CA ARG A 189 -6.11 -19.80 22.89
C ARG A 189 -5.84 -21.12 22.18
N PHE A 190 -6.25 -21.26 20.91
CA PHE A 190 -5.98 -22.46 20.12
C PHE A 190 -4.48 -22.67 19.86
N LEU A 191 -3.75 -21.60 19.51
CA LEU A 191 -2.30 -21.64 19.32
C LEU A 191 -1.60 -22.13 20.59
N LYS A 192 -1.97 -21.56 21.75
CA LYS A 192 -1.42 -21.97 23.05
C LYS A 192 -1.72 -23.44 23.38
N ALA A 193 -2.96 -23.88 23.14
CA ALA A 193 -3.36 -25.28 23.38
C ALA A 193 -2.59 -26.27 22.48
N LYS A 194 -2.15 -25.83 21.30
CA LYS A 194 -1.30 -26.60 20.38
C LYS A 194 0.20 -26.51 20.68
N GLY A 195 0.60 -25.82 21.75
CA GLY A 195 2.00 -25.67 22.16
C GLY A 195 2.75 -24.50 21.50
N ALA A 196 2.06 -23.64 20.75
CA ALA A 196 2.64 -22.46 20.10
C ALA A 196 2.42 -21.20 20.95
N ALA A 197 2.93 -21.20 22.20
CA ALA A 197 2.69 -20.11 23.15
C ALA A 197 3.22 -18.75 22.66
N GLU A 198 4.40 -18.71 22.03
CA GLU A 198 4.98 -17.47 21.51
C GLU A 198 4.11 -16.84 20.41
N LEU A 199 3.51 -17.66 19.54
CA LEU A 199 2.58 -17.17 18.51
C LEU A 199 1.27 -16.68 19.12
N ALA A 200 0.78 -17.35 20.17
CA ALA A 200 -0.39 -16.91 20.91
C ALA A 200 -0.17 -15.55 21.57
N ASP A 201 1.04 -15.30 22.09
CA ASP A 201 1.41 -14.03 22.69
C ASP A 201 1.43 -12.92 21.62
N ILE A 202 1.96 -13.19 20.41
CA ILE A 202 1.90 -12.24 19.29
C ILE A 202 0.45 -11.92 18.90
N MET A 203 -0.39 -12.94 18.70
CA MET A 203 -1.80 -12.79 18.29
C MET A 203 -2.64 -12.00 19.31
N SER A 204 -2.33 -12.10 20.61
CA SER A 204 -3.15 -11.50 21.68
C SER A 204 -2.56 -10.21 22.28
N LYS A 205 -1.48 -9.68 21.70
CA LYS A 205 -0.78 -8.51 22.25
C LYS A 205 -1.50 -7.20 21.97
N ASP A 206 -1.67 -6.86 20.70
CA ASP A 206 -2.28 -5.63 20.20
C ASP A 206 -2.64 -5.78 18.72
N GLU A 207 -3.49 -4.88 18.20
CA GLU A 207 -3.87 -4.85 16.78
C GLU A 207 -3.15 -3.75 15.98
N LYS A 208 -2.04 -3.20 16.49
CA LYS A 208 -1.39 -2.04 15.87
C LYS A 208 -1.00 -2.30 14.42
N LEU A 209 -0.49 -3.50 14.11
CA LEU A 209 -0.08 -3.86 12.75
C LEU A 209 -1.29 -4.01 11.81
N ARG A 210 -2.40 -4.59 12.28
CA ARG A 210 -3.66 -4.60 11.52
C ARG A 210 -4.07 -3.19 11.14
N ARG A 211 -3.99 -2.24 12.09
CA ARG A 211 -4.33 -0.82 11.85
C ARG A 211 -3.33 -0.10 10.96
N PHE A 212 -2.05 -0.39 11.14
CA PHE A 212 -0.96 0.17 10.33
C PHE A 212 -1.14 -0.09 8.83
N PHE A 213 -1.64 -1.27 8.46
CA PHE A 213 -1.88 -1.67 7.07
C PHE A 213 -3.32 -1.46 6.58
N CYS A 214 -4.21 -0.87 7.39
CA CYS A 214 -5.63 -0.75 7.05
C CYS A 214 -5.93 0.35 6.00
N LEU A 215 -5.02 1.31 5.79
CA LEU A 215 -5.20 2.40 4.83
C LEU A 215 -4.76 1.97 3.43
N ASP A 216 -5.66 1.29 2.72
CA ASP A 216 -5.34 0.74 1.40
C ASP A 216 -6.14 1.40 0.25
N VAL A 217 -7.27 2.05 0.54
CA VAL A 217 -8.19 2.59 -0.47
C VAL A 217 -8.58 4.05 -0.14
N ASP A 218 -8.82 4.84 -1.19
CA ASP A 218 -9.30 6.23 -1.09
C ASP A 218 -10.82 6.22 -0.79
N PHE A 219 -11.21 6.60 0.44
CA PHE A 219 -12.59 6.66 0.90
C PHE A 219 -13.04 8.13 1.05
N PRO A 220 -14.35 8.39 1.12
CA PRO A 220 -14.86 9.68 1.61
C PRO A 220 -14.15 10.11 2.90
N TRP A 221 -13.92 11.41 3.07
CA TRP A 221 -13.07 11.92 4.14
C TRP A 221 -13.59 11.60 5.55
N ASP A 222 -14.90 11.59 5.72
CA ASP A 222 -15.57 11.23 6.98
C ASP A 222 -15.33 9.76 7.37
N GLU A 223 -15.41 8.84 6.41
CA GLU A 223 -15.07 7.42 6.61
C GLU A 223 -13.56 7.25 6.88
N THR A 224 -12.71 7.92 6.09
CA THR A 224 -11.26 7.93 6.29
C THR A 224 -10.87 8.42 7.68
N LEU A 225 -11.54 9.47 8.18
CA LEU A 225 -11.28 10.00 9.50
C LEU A 225 -11.62 8.99 10.60
N LEU A 226 -12.65 8.16 10.43
CA LEU A 226 -12.93 7.07 11.37
C LEU A 226 -11.78 6.05 11.40
N LEU A 227 -11.28 5.64 10.23
CA LEU A 227 -10.11 4.75 10.14
C LEU A 227 -8.88 5.33 10.83
N ILE A 228 -8.60 6.63 10.61
CA ILE A 228 -7.49 7.35 11.25
C ILE A 228 -7.65 7.37 12.77
N ARG A 229 -8.87 7.58 13.28
CA ARG A 229 -9.15 7.53 14.72
C ARG A 229 -8.93 6.15 15.32
N GLY A 230 -9.20 5.09 14.56
CA GLY A 230 -8.86 3.72 14.95
C GLY A 230 -7.34 3.51 15.05
N ILE A 231 -6.59 4.01 14.06
CA ILE A 231 -5.11 4.02 14.10
C ILE A 231 -4.62 4.77 15.34
N TRP A 232 -5.06 6.00 15.53
CA TRP A 232 -4.70 6.82 16.69
C TRP A 232 -4.93 6.09 18.00
N THR A 233 -6.11 5.51 18.19
CA THR A 233 -6.44 4.75 19.41
C THR A 233 -5.48 3.57 19.61
N ALA A 234 -5.16 2.82 18.55
CA ALA A 234 -4.21 1.70 18.63
C ALA A 234 -2.79 2.15 19.03
N PHE A 235 -2.39 3.36 18.63
CA PHE A 235 -1.10 3.96 18.99
C PHE A 235 -1.15 4.88 20.22
N GLY A 236 -2.28 4.91 20.95
CA GLY A 236 -2.43 5.62 22.22
C GLY A 236 -2.77 7.11 22.12
N ILE A 237 -3.14 7.60 20.93
CA ILE A 237 -3.76 8.92 20.74
C ILE A 237 -5.27 8.82 21.03
N GLU A 238 -5.83 9.83 21.69
CA GLU A 238 -7.26 9.86 21.99
C GLU A 238 -8.11 9.86 20.72
N ARG A 239 -9.11 8.98 20.65
CA ARG A 239 -10.03 8.85 19.50
C ARG A 239 -10.67 10.18 19.07
N ASN A 240 -10.95 11.06 20.03
CA ASN A 240 -11.63 12.33 19.81
C ASN A 240 -10.67 13.52 19.63
N THR A 241 -9.37 13.26 19.43
CA THR A 241 -8.40 14.31 19.07
C THR A 241 -8.94 15.13 17.89
N ASP A 242 -8.86 16.45 18.01
CA ASP A 242 -9.32 17.36 16.97
C ASP A 242 -8.42 17.23 15.73
N TRP A 243 -9.03 16.85 14.60
CA TRP A 243 -8.30 16.64 13.36
C TRP A 243 -7.56 17.88 12.89
N LYS A 244 -8.17 19.07 13.01
CA LYS A 244 -7.56 20.30 12.50
C LYS A 244 -6.33 20.70 13.30
N ALA A 245 -6.42 20.65 14.63
CA ALA A 245 -5.29 20.87 15.51
C ALA A 245 -4.16 19.86 15.23
N TRP A 246 -4.49 18.57 15.16
CA TRP A 246 -3.51 17.53 14.85
C TRP A 246 -2.85 17.72 13.48
N LYS A 247 -3.63 18.10 12.45
CA LYS A 247 -3.13 18.40 11.11
C LYS A 247 -2.16 19.57 11.12
N MET A 248 -2.48 20.66 11.83
CA MET A 248 -1.59 21.81 11.96
C MET A 248 -0.26 21.42 12.62
N ASP A 249 -0.31 20.68 13.73
CA ASP A 249 0.89 20.20 14.40
C ASP A 249 1.75 19.32 13.48
N MET A 250 1.12 18.44 12.70
CA MET A 250 1.80 17.57 11.75
C MET A 250 2.39 18.35 10.56
N LEU A 251 1.72 19.39 10.06
CA LEU A 251 2.26 20.27 9.03
C LEU A 251 3.53 20.98 9.53
N ASP A 252 3.50 21.52 10.75
CA ASP A 252 4.64 22.19 11.36
C ASP A 252 5.82 21.24 11.57
N GLN A 253 5.57 20.02 12.04
CA GLN A 253 6.60 19.00 12.20
C GLN A 253 7.24 18.58 10.87
N ASN A 254 6.49 18.65 9.77
CA ASN A 254 6.94 18.24 8.44
C ASN A 254 7.25 19.43 7.52
N ILE A 255 7.40 20.65 8.06
CA ILE A 255 7.59 21.88 7.29
C ILE A 255 8.86 21.89 6.42
N HIS A 256 9.81 21.00 6.68
CA HIS A 256 11.04 20.88 5.89
C HIS A 256 10.96 19.80 4.81
N ASP A 257 9.91 18.98 4.81
CA ASP A 257 9.73 17.93 3.80
C ASP A 257 9.38 18.55 2.44
N ARG A 258 10.26 18.31 1.46
CA ARG A 258 10.10 18.81 0.09
C ARG A 258 8.95 18.13 -0.64
N ARG A 259 8.69 16.84 -0.40
CA ARG A 259 7.58 16.12 -1.03
C ARG A 259 6.25 16.69 -0.55
N LEU A 260 6.12 16.93 0.76
CA LEU A 260 4.92 17.55 1.33
C LEU A 260 4.65 18.93 0.72
N LYS A 261 5.66 19.79 0.59
CA LYS A 261 5.54 21.09 -0.07
C LYS A 261 5.02 20.97 -1.50
N GLN A 262 5.59 20.05 -2.28
CA GLN A 262 5.17 19.81 -3.66
C GLN A 262 3.71 19.34 -3.75
N ILE A 263 3.26 18.52 -2.80
CA ILE A 263 1.86 18.07 -2.73
C ILE A 263 0.94 19.25 -2.41
N ILE A 264 1.29 20.08 -1.42
CA ILE A 264 0.52 21.27 -1.05
C ILE A 264 0.43 22.25 -2.23
N ASP A 265 1.56 22.53 -2.90
CA ASP A 265 1.59 23.43 -4.06
C ASP A 265 0.72 22.90 -5.22
N ARG A 266 0.64 21.58 -5.40
CA ARG A 266 -0.09 20.93 -6.50
C ARG A 266 -1.57 20.74 -6.23
N PHE A 267 -1.94 20.36 -5.01
CA PHE A 267 -3.29 19.91 -4.66
C PHE A 267 -4.00 20.80 -3.62
N GLY A 268 -3.29 21.75 -3.02
CA GLY A 268 -3.74 22.47 -1.83
C GLY A 268 -3.68 21.62 -0.58
N GLU A 269 -3.95 22.22 0.58
CA GLU A 269 -3.91 21.51 1.87
C GLU A 269 -5.04 20.50 2.06
N GLY A 270 -6.11 20.57 1.26
CA GLY A 270 -7.31 19.77 1.44
C GLY A 270 -8.10 20.11 2.72
N PRO A 271 -9.20 19.41 2.99
CA PRO A 271 -10.03 19.61 4.18
C PRO A 271 -9.30 19.31 5.50
#